data_AF-A0A2Z6RLE1-F1
#
_entry.id   AF-A0A2Z6RLE1-F1
#
_cell.length_a   1.000
_cell.length_b   1.000
_cell.length_c   1.000
_cell.angle_alpha   90.00
_cell.angle_beta   90.00
_cell.angle_gamma   90.00
#
_symmetry.space_group_name_H-M   'P 1'
#
loop_
_entity.id
_entity.type
_entity.pdbx_description
1 polymer ?
#
loop_
_entity_poly.entity_id
_entity_poly.type
_entity_poly.pdbx_seq_one_letter_code
_entity_poly.pdbx_strand_id
1 'polypeptide(L)'
;MNTYSIWSLFFWLIQDKNLILTFVKVPAHSGDPYNDQAELLLKNVTNLTPIFFSPKSDPSAMMTATFNYLGPLYGNLRKWSQRACHAQLTTSQLYNRSQQHILNLLSTYTVDWSLTSRWLQKNNDNGSLCSFHNNTLTGHKIKLYTHLLLMADIQQRNFPCLYPSCTLLCTECHSQVYDNSHIGFYPAHLNNFNHNIQQAATYLCSLITLSHSVLPVTSGILPSIDRSPLFALVIDINHLVYLLLHQLVLKELVSLISIHIRSKKEAMEIISTFIQYFYTQITRKY
;
A
#
# COMPACT_ATOMS: atom_id res chain seq x y z
N MET A 1 -8.87 -18.76 15.97
CA MET A 1 -8.11 -19.73 16.79
C MET A 1 -7.86 -20.98 15.96
N ASN A 2 -6.62 -21.46 15.89
CA ASN A 2 -6.30 -22.71 15.22
C ASN A 2 -6.42 -23.85 16.24
N THR A 3 -7.36 -24.76 16.04
CA THR A 3 -7.69 -25.85 16.98
C THR A 3 -7.00 -27.17 16.62
N TYR A 4 -6.12 -27.18 15.61
CA TYR A 4 -5.49 -28.39 15.09
C TYR A 4 -4.80 -29.23 16.17
N SER A 5 -4.01 -28.62 17.05
CA SER A 5 -3.30 -29.34 18.12
C SER A 5 -4.24 -30.03 19.12
N ILE A 6 -5.38 -29.42 19.42
CA ILE A 6 -6.43 -30.01 20.27
C ILE A 6 -7.03 -31.22 19.58
N TRP A 7 -7.32 -31.12 18.28
CA TRP A 7 -7.86 -32.24 17.50
C TRP A 7 -6.87 -33.38 17.32
N SER A 8 -5.59 -33.09 17.04
CA SER A 8 -4.53 -34.10 17.02
C SER A 8 -4.46 -34.87 18.33
N LEU A 9 -4.43 -34.15 19.46
CA LEU A 9 -4.41 -34.78 20.79
C LEU A 9 -5.66 -35.62 21.03
N PHE A 10 -6.83 -35.10 20.67
CA PHE A 10 -8.10 -35.81 20.82
C PHE A 10 -8.10 -37.13 20.05
N PHE A 11 -7.67 -37.13 18.78
CA PHE A 11 -7.56 -38.35 17.99
C PHE A 11 -6.51 -39.32 18.51
N TRP A 12 -5.36 -38.79 18.96
CA TRP A 12 -4.33 -39.62 19.59
C TRP A 12 -4.87 -40.32 20.84
N LEU A 13 -5.60 -39.61 21.71
CA LEU A 13 -6.20 -40.20 22.91
C LEU A 13 -7.24 -41.28 22.59
N ILE A 14 -8.07 -41.08 21.56
CA ILE A 14 -9.04 -42.09 21.11
C ILE A 14 -8.32 -43.38 20.71
N GLN A 15 -7.26 -43.24 19.92
CA GLN A 15 -6.48 -44.37 19.43
C GLN A 15 -5.69 -45.06 20.55
N ASP A 16 -4.96 -44.30 21.37
CA ASP A 16 -4.14 -44.82 22.47
C ASP A 16 -4.98 -45.56 23.53
N LYS A 17 -6.18 -45.03 23.83
CA LYS A 17 -7.09 -45.61 24.82
C LYS A 17 -8.15 -46.54 24.25
N ASN A 18 -8.11 -46.82 22.94
CA ASN A 18 -9.10 -47.63 22.22
C ASN A 18 -10.55 -47.22 22.56
N LEU A 19 -10.83 -45.92 22.55
CA LEU A 19 -12.14 -45.39 22.93
C LEU A 19 -13.14 -45.51 21.78
N ILE A 20 -14.37 -45.88 22.11
CA ILE A 20 -15.53 -45.77 21.22
C ILE A 20 -16.30 -44.53 21.66
N LEU A 21 -16.46 -43.58 20.74
CA LEU A 21 -17.12 -42.31 21.02
C LEU A 21 -18.49 -42.23 20.37
N THR A 22 -19.45 -41.73 21.13
CA THR A 22 -20.77 -41.33 20.63
C THR A 22 -20.93 -39.84 20.86
N PHE A 23 -21.12 -39.07 19.80
CA PHE A 23 -21.33 -37.62 19.89
C PHE A 23 -22.82 -37.30 20.00
N VAL A 24 -23.21 -36.63 21.07
CA VAL A 24 -24.58 -36.18 21.28
C VAL A 24 -24.59 -34.66 21.36
N LYS A 25 -25.41 -34.02 20.52
CA LYS A 25 -25.65 -32.59 20.58
C LYS A 25 -26.82 -32.33 21.54
N VAL A 26 -26.55 -31.67 22.66
CA VAL A 26 -27.58 -31.29 23.63
C VAL A 26 -28.19 -29.95 23.25
N PRO A 27 -29.53 -29.82 23.15
CA PRO A 27 -30.20 -28.55 22.94
C PRO A 27 -29.98 -27.61 24.13
N ALA A 28 -29.83 -26.32 23.85
CA ALA A 28 -29.73 -25.29 24.90
C ALA A 28 -30.99 -25.32 25.78
N HIS A 29 -30.80 -25.20 27.10
CA HIS A 29 -31.89 -25.17 28.08
C HIS A 29 -32.82 -26.41 28.05
N SER A 30 -32.28 -27.57 27.69
CA SER A 30 -33.02 -28.85 27.69
C SER A 30 -33.30 -29.40 29.10
N GLY A 31 -32.74 -28.79 30.15
CA GLY A 31 -32.85 -29.24 31.53
C GLY A 31 -32.04 -30.52 31.82
N ASP A 32 -31.04 -30.83 30.98
CA ASP A 32 -30.12 -31.92 31.23
C ASP A 32 -29.18 -31.55 32.40
N PRO A 33 -29.24 -32.27 33.54
CA PRO A 33 -28.55 -31.88 34.76
C PRO A 33 -27.02 -31.91 34.60
N TYR A 34 -26.48 -32.76 33.72
CA TYR A 34 -25.03 -32.88 33.51
C TYR A 34 -24.51 -31.76 32.62
N ASN A 35 -25.26 -31.37 31.59
CA ASN A 35 -24.94 -30.22 30.76
C ASN A 35 -25.03 -28.91 31.56
N ASP A 36 -26.05 -28.77 32.42
CA ASP A 36 -26.20 -27.59 33.29
C ASP A 36 -25.05 -27.49 34.30
N GLN A 37 -24.60 -28.63 34.84
CA GLN A 37 -23.41 -28.69 35.70
C GLN A 37 -22.13 -28.32 34.94
N ALA A 38 -21.95 -28.80 33.72
CA ALA A 38 -20.81 -28.44 32.88
C ALA A 38 -20.78 -26.94 32.55
N GLU A 39 -21.95 -26.33 32.30
CA GLU A 39 -22.06 -24.90 32.06
C GLU A 39 -21.72 -24.06 33.31
N LEU A 40 -22.19 -24.49 34.49
CA LEU A 40 -21.82 -23.89 35.78
C LEU A 40 -20.30 -23.95 36.02
N LEU A 41 -19.67 -25.09 35.73
CA LEU A 41 -18.22 -25.22 35.81
C LEU A 41 -17.53 -24.24 34.85
N LEU A 42 -17.98 -24.16 33.60
CA LEU A 42 -17.38 -23.30 32.58
C LEU A 42 -17.47 -21.81 32.94
N LYS A 43 -18.56 -21.38 33.59
CA LYS A 43 -18.72 -20.02 34.13
C LYS A 43 -17.72 -19.70 35.26
N ASN A 44 -17.28 -20.71 36.00
CA ASN A 44 -16.33 -20.56 37.10
C ASN A 44 -14.85 -20.65 36.65
N VAL A 45 -14.58 -20.99 35.37
CA VAL A 45 -13.21 -21.19 34.82
C VAL A 45 -12.45 -19.88 34.63
N THR A 46 -13.09 -18.72 34.69
CA THR A 46 -12.44 -17.41 34.50
C THR A 46 -11.29 -17.12 35.47
N ASN A 47 -11.19 -17.84 36.58
CA ASN A 47 -10.13 -17.71 37.58
C ASN A 47 -9.07 -18.84 37.57
N LEU A 48 -9.15 -19.79 36.63
CA LEU A 48 -8.21 -20.91 36.56
C LEU A 48 -7.00 -20.58 35.69
N THR A 49 -5.85 -21.18 36.05
CA THR A 49 -4.65 -21.08 35.22
C THR A 49 -4.83 -21.83 33.90
N PRO A 50 -4.38 -21.26 32.77
CA PRO A 50 -4.48 -21.92 31.48
C PRO A 50 -3.70 -23.24 31.45
N ILE A 51 -4.28 -24.26 30.81
CA ILE A 51 -3.57 -25.50 30.50
C ILE A 51 -2.68 -25.24 29.28
N PHE A 52 -1.37 -25.36 29.46
CA PHE A 52 -0.41 -25.26 28.38
C PHE A 52 -0.14 -26.63 27.77
N PHE A 53 -0.47 -26.78 26.49
CA PHE A 53 -0.09 -27.95 25.71
C PHE A 53 1.28 -27.73 25.09
N SER A 54 2.22 -28.65 25.37
CA SER A 54 3.51 -28.65 24.70
C SER A 54 3.31 -29.00 23.22
N PRO A 55 3.85 -28.22 22.27
CA PRO A 55 3.81 -28.62 20.86
C PRO A 55 4.59 -29.91 20.59
N LYS A 56 5.53 -30.26 21.49
CA LYS A 56 6.32 -31.49 21.42
C LYS A 56 5.54 -32.75 21.84
N SER A 57 4.37 -32.59 22.46
CA SER A 57 3.58 -33.74 22.91
C SER A 57 2.64 -34.30 21.83
N ASP A 58 2.68 -33.78 20.60
CA ASP A 58 2.03 -34.43 19.47
C ASP A 58 2.99 -35.47 18.85
N PRO A 59 2.77 -36.77 19.06
CA PRO A 59 3.65 -37.82 18.53
C PRO A 59 3.57 -37.94 17.00
N SER A 60 2.57 -37.34 16.35
CA SER A 60 2.43 -37.32 14.89
C SER A 60 3.19 -36.15 14.24
N ALA A 61 3.65 -35.17 15.02
CA ALA A 61 4.31 -33.99 14.50
C ALA A 61 5.80 -34.24 14.23
N MET A 62 6.20 -34.32 12.96
CA MET A 62 7.61 -34.45 12.58
C MET A 62 8.46 -33.22 12.96
N MET A 63 7.86 -32.03 12.92
CA MET A 63 8.52 -30.77 13.26
C MET A 63 7.50 -29.75 13.75
N THR A 64 7.84 -29.03 14.80
CA THR A 64 7.14 -27.82 15.21
C THR A 64 7.98 -26.61 14.84
N ALA A 65 7.59 -25.89 13.78
CA ALA A 65 8.23 -24.61 13.46
C ALA A 65 7.86 -23.58 14.53
N THR A 66 8.84 -22.81 14.99
CA THR A 66 8.66 -21.70 15.95
C THR A 66 9.28 -20.43 15.41
N PHE A 67 8.77 -19.26 15.81
CA PHE A 67 9.41 -17.98 15.49
C PHE A 67 10.03 -17.37 16.76
N ASN A 68 11.35 -17.18 16.76
CA ASN A 68 12.10 -16.61 17.90
C ASN A 68 11.76 -17.21 19.27
N TYR A 69 11.47 -18.51 19.33
CA TYR A 69 11.04 -19.20 20.55
C TYR A 69 9.76 -18.63 21.20
N LEU A 70 9.03 -17.76 20.51
CA LEU A 70 7.76 -17.18 20.96
C LEU A 70 6.57 -18.15 20.87
N GLY A 71 6.85 -19.40 20.49
CA GLY A 71 5.87 -20.47 20.37
C GLY A 71 5.76 -21.03 18.94
N PRO A 72 4.96 -22.09 18.79
CA PRO A 72 4.72 -22.77 17.53
C PRO A 72 3.97 -21.89 16.52
N LEU A 73 4.39 -21.98 15.27
CA LEU A 73 3.73 -21.36 14.14
C LEU A 73 2.57 -22.22 13.67
N TYR A 74 1.36 -21.75 13.96
CA TYR A 74 0.13 -22.42 13.55
C TYR A 74 -0.29 -21.96 12.15
N GLY A 75 -0.45 -22.90 11.23
CA GLY A 75 -0.94 -22.67 9.87
C GLY A 75 0.09 -22.91 8.78
N ASN A 76 -0.18 -22.42 7.57
CA ASN A 76 0.68 -22.67 6.42
C ASN A 76 2.01 -21.89 6.54
N LEU A 77 3.12 -22.61 6.73
CA LEU A 77 4.46 -22.02 6.92
C LEU A 77 4.91 -21.16 5.74
N ARG A 78 4.54 -21.51 4.51
CA ARG A 78 4.84 -20.68 3.32
C ARG A 78 4.13 -19.35 3.40
N LYS A 79 2.81 -19.34 3.72
CA LYS A 79 2.04 -18.09 3.88
C LYS A 79 2.55 -17.26 5.05
N TRP A 80 2.91 -17.90 6.16
CA TRP A 80 3.49 -17.22 7.32
C TRP A 80 4.83 -16.56 6.95
N SER A 81 5.74 -17.31 6.34
CA SER A 81 7.07 -16.82 5.93
C SER A 81 6.95 -15.68 4.92
N GLN A 82 6.05 -15.81 3.94
CA GLN A 82 5.77 -14.75 2.97
C GLN A 82 5.31 -13.46 3.67
N ARG A 83 4.40 -13.54 4.65
CA ARG A 83 3.95 -12.37 5.42
C ARG A 83 5.07 -11.78 6.27
N ALA A 84 5.90 -12.62 6.89
CA ALA A 84 7.04 -12.16 7.69
C ALA A 84 8.07 -11.43 6.83
N CYS A 85 8.45 -11.99 5.68
CA CYS A 85 9.33 -11.34 4.72
C CYS A 85 8.72 -10.02 4.21
N HIS A 86 7.44 -10.00 3.85
CA HIS A 86 6.76 -8.78 3.43
C HIS A 86 6.76 -7.72 4.53
N ALA A 87 6.49 -8.10 5.78
CA ALA A 87 6.55 -7.18 6.91
C ALA A 87 7.96 -6.60 7.08
N GLN A 88 9.00 -7.44 7.06
CA GLN A 88 10.39 -6.98 7.16
C GLN A 88 10.76 -6.05 5.99
N LEU A 89 10.37 -6.40 4.76
CA LEU A 89 10.59 -5.55 3.59
C LEU A 89 9.90 -4.19 3.74
N THR A 90 8.62 -4.18 4.13
CA THR A 90 7.87 -2.95 4.38
C THR A 90 8.53 -2.12 5.49
N THR A 91 8.93 -2.74 6.60
CA THR A 91 9.64 -2.06 7.69
C THR A 91 10.97 -1.47 7.19
N SER A 92 11.75 -2.23 6.43
CA SER A 92 13.01 -1.74 5.85
C SER A 92 12.80 -0.59 4.86
N GLN A 93 11.67 -0.59 4.12
CA GLN A 93 11.29 0.51 3.23
C GLN A 93 10.92 1.77 4.03
N LEU A 94 10.17 1.64 5.12
CA LEU A 94 9.83 2.76 6.01
C LEU A 94 11.07 3.41 6.64
N TYR A 95 12.13 2.64 6.88
CA TYR A 95 13.41 3.16 7.39
C TYR A 95 14.42 3.51 6.29
N ASN A 96 14.05 3.36 5.02
CA ASN A 96 14.93 3.69 3.92
C ASN A 96 15.10 5.21 3.84
N ARG A 97 16.36 5.67 3.97
CA ARG A 97 16.71 7.10 3.88
C ARG A 97 16.22 7.74 2.58
N SER A 98 16.19 6.99 1.47
CA SER A 98 15.76 7.54 0.18
C SER A 98 14.28 7.96 0.15
N GLN A 99 13.43 7.39 1.03
CA GLN A 99 12.00 7.70 1.12
C GLN A 99 11.67 8.72 2.23
N GLN A 100 12.66 9.18 3.01
CA GLN A 100 12.41 10.09 4.13
C GLN A 100 11.68 11.37 3.71
N HIS A 101 12.01 11.91 2.54
CA HIS A 101 11.34 13.10 2.02
C HIS A 101 9.85 12.87 1.75
N ILE A 102 9.49 11.77 1.08
CA ILE A 102 8.08 11.39 0.92
C ILE A 102 7.41 11.19 2.27
N LEU A 103 8.05 10.47 3.20
CA LEU A 103 7.48 10.22 4.52
C LEU A 103 7.22 11.51 5.30
N ASN A 104 8.11 12.50 5.18
CA ASN A 104 7.91 13.84 5.74
C ASN A 104 6.70 14.53 5.08
N LEU A 105 6.59 14.50 3.75
CA LEU A 105 5.43 15.07 3.05
C LEU A 105 4.12 14.36 3.42
N LEU A 106 4.15 13.05 3.65
CA LEU A 106 2.98 12.28 4.11
C LEU A 106 2.53 12.63 5.53
N SER A 107 3.40 13.26 6.34
CA SER A 107 3.01 13.80 7.64
C SER A 107 2.17 15.07 7.51
N THR A 108 2.33 15.82 6.42
CA THR A 108 1.64 17.09 6.15
C THR A 108 0.43 16.89 5.23
N TYR A 109 0.58 16.07 4.20
CA TYR A 109 -0.43 15.88 3.15
C TYR A 109 -1.05 14.49 3.22
N THR A 110 -2.36 14.44 3.00
CA THR A 110 -3.11 13.19 3.09
C THR A 110 -3.23 12.49 1.75
N VAL A 111 -2.90 11.20 1.72
CA VAL A 111 -2.99 10.33 0.55
C VAL A 111 -4.23 9.44 0.62
N ASP A 112 -4.88 9.24 -0.52
CA ASP A 112 -5.87 8.20 -0.71
C ASP A 112 -5.16 6.90 -1.11
N TRP A 113 -4.93 6.04 -0.12
CA TRP A 113 -4.24 4.75 -0.33
C TRP A 113 -5.04 3.78 -1.21
N SER A 114 -6.37 3.88 -1.23
CA SER A 114 -7.22 3.01 -2.05
C SER A 114 -7.07 3.36 -3.53
N LEU A 115 -7.10 4.67 -3.85
CA LEU A 115 -6.86 5.18 -5.19
C LEU A 115 -5.41 4.99 -5.63
N THR A 116 -4.44 5.22 -4.74
CA THR A 116 -3.02 4.98 -4.99
C THR A 116 -2.78 3.52 -5.36
N SER A 117 -3.30 2.59 -4.55
CA SER A 117 -3.19 1.15 -4.80
C SER A 117 -3.83 0.76 -6.14
N ARG A 118 -5.03 1.28 -6.43
CA ARG A 118 -5.71 1.04 -7.72
C ARG A 118 -4.93 1.62 -8.90
N TRP A 119 -4.33 2.80 -8.74
CA TRP A 119 -3.52 3.45 -9.76
C TRP A 119 -2.26 2.65 -10.09
N LEU A 120 -1.54 2.19 -9.07
CA LEU A 120 -0.35 1.36 -9.23
C LEU A 120 -0.67 0.01 -9.91
N GLN A 121 -1.87 -0.54 -9.66
CA GLN A 121 -2.35 -1.78 -10.27
C GLN A 121 -3.01 -1.57 -11.64
N LYS A 122 -3.30 -0.32 -12.04
CA LYS A 122 -3.98 -0.02 -13.30
C LYS A 122 -3.05 -0.30 -14.46
N ASN A 123 -3.45 -1.24 -15.31
CA ASN A 123 -2.83 -1.48 -16.60
C ASN A 123 -2.95 -0.23 -17.47
N ASN A 124 -1.86 0.15 -18.13
CA ASN A 124 -1.83 1.38 -18.92
C ASN A 124 -2.36 1.16 -20.35
N ASP A 125 -2.36 -0.10 -20.80
CA ASP A 125 -2.86 -0.47 -22.12
C ASP A 125 -4.09 -1.38 -21.98
N ASN A 126 -5.02 -1.25 -22.93
CA ASN A 126 -6.11 -2.23 -23.14
C ASN A 126 -5.59 -3.60 -23.65
N GLY A 127 -4.28 -3.85 -23.56
CA GLY A 127 -3.62 -5.09 -23.95
C GLY A 127 -3.58 -6.13 -22.81
N SER A 128 -2.99 -7.29 -23.10
CA SER A 128 -2.89 -8.38 -22.13
C SER A 128 -2.17 -7.94 -20.85
N LEU A 129 -2.65 -8.41 -19.69
CA LEU A 129 -2.07 -8.17 -18.36
C LEU A 129 -0.54 -8.37 -18.30
N CYS A 130 -0.01 -9.31 -19.09
CA CYS A 130 1.40 -9.70 -19.09
C CYS A 130 2.21 -9.12 -20.26
N SER A 131 1.78 -8.03 -20.89
CA SER A 131 2.57 -7.44 -21.98
C SER A 131 3.89 -6.85 -21.45
N PHE A 132 4.96 -6.97 -22.24
CA PHE A 132 6.26 -6.38 -21.90
C PHE A 132 6.17 -4.87 -21.64
N HIS A 133 5.32 -4.18 -22.42
CA HIS A 133 5.11 -2.74 -22.25
C HIS A 133 4.42 -2.42 -20.91
N ASN A 134 3.37 -3.17 -20.55
CA ASN A 134 2.67 -2.97 -19.28
C ASN A 134 3.56 -3.30 -18.07
N ASN A 135 4.42 -4.32 -18.17
CA ASN A 135 5.43 -4.62 -17.15
C ASN A 135 6.44 -3.47 -16.99
N THR A 136 6.88 -2.89 -18.10
CA THR A 136 7.82 -1.76 -18.08
C THR A 136 7.20 -0.52 -17.43
N LEU A 137 5.97 -0.17 -17.81
CA LEU A 137 5.28 1.00 -17.25
C LEU A 137 4.91 0.80 -15.78
N THR A 138 4.39 -0.36 -15.40
CA THR A 138 4.10 -0.69 -14.00
C THR A 138 5.38 -0.70 -13.16
N GLY A 139 6.47 -1.25 -13.70
CA GLY A 139 7.80 -1.19 -13.08
C GLY A 139 8.27 0.25 -12.88
N HIS A 140 8.06 1.14 -13.85
CA HIS A 140 8.40 2.56 -13.74
C HIS A 140 7.59 3.26 -12.63
N LYS A 141 6.27 3.03 -12.56
CA LYS A 141 5.41 3.56 -11.49
C LYS A 141 5.90 3.10 -10.10
N ILE A 142 6.21 1.82 -9.96
CA ILE A 142 6.69 1.25 -8.69
C ILE A 142 8.05 1.86 -8.31
N LYS A 143 8.96 2.03 -9.28
CA LYS A 143 10.26 2.65 -9.02
C LYS A 143 10.14 4.11 -8.58
N LEU A 144 9.26 4.89 -9.22
CA LEU A 144 8.94 6.25 -8.77
C LEU A 144 8.39 6.25 -7.35
N TYR A 145 7.34 5.45 -7.09
CA TYR A 145 6.74 5.31 -5.76
C TYR A 145 7.75 4.94 -4.66
N THR A 146 8.74 4.11 -5.00
CA THR A 146 9.72 3.60 -4.04
C THR A 146 11.04 4.38 -3.99
N HIS A 147 11.23 5.44 -4.79
CA HIS A 147 12.54 6.09 -5.00
C HIS A 147 13.62 5.07 -5.40
N LEU A 148 13.31 4.22 -6.37
CA LEU A 148 14.20 3.17 -6.90
C LEU A 148 14.49 3.35 -8.39
N LEU A 149 14.32 4.55 -8.96
CA LEU A 149 14.86 4.83 -10.29
C LEU A 149 16.38 4.76 -10.21
N LEU A 150 17.02 4.20 -11.25
CA LEU A 150 18.46 3.96 -11.33
C LEU A 150 19.23 5.28 -11.53
N MET A 151 19.16 6.16 -10.54
CA MET A 151 19.90 7.41 -10.44
C MET A 151 21.32 7.13 -9.93
N ALA A 152 22.20 8.13 -9.91
CA ALA A 152 23.61 7.93 -9.58
C ALA A 152 23.81 7.29 -8.20
N ASP A 153 23.05 7.71 -7.19
CA ASP A 153 23.12 7.16 -5.83
C ASP A 153 22.86 5.64 -5.81
N ILE A 154 21.85 5.17 -6.57
CA ILE A 154 21.53 3.75 -6.68
C ILE A 154 22.55 3.00 -7.53
N GLN A 155 23.02 3.60 -8.63
CA GLN A 155 24.03 3.02 -9.50
C GLN A 155 25.36 2.82 -8.76
N GLN A 156 25.81 3.82 -8.00
CA GLN A 156 27.00 3.76 -7.16
C GLN A 156 26.87 2.71 -6.06
N ARG A 157 25.70 2.63 -5.41
CA ARG A 157 25.44 1.61 -4.37
C ARG A 157 25.49 0.19 -4.94
N ASN A 158 24.86 -0.03 -6.10
CA ASN A 158 24.72 -1.37 -6.66
C ASN A 158 25.95 -1.81 -7.49
N PHE A 159 26.70 -0.86 -8.06
CA PHE A 159 27.84 -1.12 -8.94
C PHE A 159 29.05 -0.23 -8.59
N PRO A 160 29.60 -0.33 -7.36
CA PRO A 160 30.64 0.58 -6.87
C PRO A 160 31.95 0.54 -7.67
N CYS A 161 32.22 -0.56 -8.39
CA CYS A 161 33.41 -0.66 -9.24
C CYS A 161 33.25 -0.01 -10.63
N LEU A 162 32.01 0.26 -11.07
CA LEU A 162 31.73 0.87 -12.38
C LEU A 162 31.54 2.38 -12.31
N TYR A 163 31.19 2.91 -11.14
CA TYR A 163 30.92 4.33 -10.93
C TYR A 163 31.92 4.93 -9.95
N PRO A 164 32.34 6.19 -10.15
CA PRO A 164 33.28 6.83 -9.23
C PRO A 164 32.65 6.96 -7.84
N SER A 165 33.48 6.91 -6.79
CA SER A 165 33.00 7.02 -5.40
C SER A 165 32.66 8.45 -4.96
N CYS A 166 32.89 9.45 -5.82
CA CYS A 166 32.55 10.85 -5.54
C CYS A 166 31.05 11.11 -5.78
N THR A 167 30.53 12.16 -5.16
CA THR A 167 29.15 12.60 -5.39
C THR A 167 28.95 12.99 -6.86
N LEU A 168 28.03 12.31 -7.54
CA LEU A 168 27.66 12.65 -8.91
C LEU A 168 26.60 13.77 -8.89
N LEU A 169 26.90 14.86 -9.58
CA LEU A 169 25.99 15.98 -9.75
C LEU A 169 25.07 15.73 -10.93
N CYS A 170 23.87 16.29 -10.87
CA CYS A 170 22.92 16.25 -11.97
C CYS A 170 23.54 16.86 -13.24
N THR A 171 23.44 16.14 -14.35
CA THR A 171 24.00 16.56 -15.66
C THR A 171 23.33 17.80 -16.22
N GLU A 172 22.15 18.15 -15.73
CA GLU A 172 21.40 19.30 -16.22
C GLU A 172 21.62 20.57 -15.38
N CYS A 173 21.64 20.44 -14.05
CA CYS A 173 21.77 21.60 -13.16
C CYS A 173 23.17 21.81 -12.59
N HIS A 174 24.05 20.82 -12.70
CA HIS A 174 25.44 20.82 -12.22
C HIS A 174 25.67 21.29 -10.77
N SER A 175 24.64 21.30 -9.93
CA SER A 175 24.68 21.93 -8.61
C SER A 175 24.13 21.06 -7.48
N GLN A 176 23.20 20.14 -7.79
CA GLN A 176 22.64 19.22 -6.81
C GLN A 176 23.05 17.77 -7.11
N VAL A 177 22.99 16.93 -6.06
CA VAL A 177 23.25 15.49 -6.16
C VAL A 177 22.24 14.84 -7.10
N TYR A 178 22.72 13.97 -7.99
CA TYR A 178 21.87 13.24 -8.92
C TYR A 178 21.24 12.02 -8.23
N ASP A 179 20.18 12.27 -7.47
CA ASP A 179 19.40 11.25 -6.78
C ASP A 179 17.91 11.30 -7.15
N ASN A 180 17.11 10.39 -6.58
CA ASN A 180 15.67 10.35 -6.83
C ASN A 180 14.91 11.57 -6.26
N SER A 181 15.48 12.29 -5.29
CA SER A 181 14.82 13.49 -4.73
C SER A 181 14.81 14.66 -5.72
N HIS A 182 15.78 14.66 -6.65
CA HIS A 182 16.04 15.73 -7.61
C HIS A 182 15.13 15.72 -8.87
N ILE A 183 14.35 14.66 -9.10
CA ILE A 183 13.59 14.45 -10.34
C ILE A 183 12.47 15.49 -10.52
N GLY A 184 12.56 16.31 -11.58
CA GLY A 184 11.51 17.24 -11.99
C GLY A 184 11.46 18.59 -11.27
N PHE A 185 12.32 18.82 -10.26
CA PHE A 185 12.26 20.01 -9.39
C PHE A 185 13.52 20.90 -9.41
N TYR A 186 14.44 20.69 -10.35
CA TYR A 186 15.60 21.59 -10.46
C TYR A 186 15.23 22.92 -11.14
N PRO A 187 15.88 24.04 -10.78
CA PRO A 187 15.43 25.37 -11.18
C PRO A 187 15.21 25.58 -12.68
N ALA A 188 16.08 25.02 -13.52
CA ALA A 188 15.97 25.15 -14.97
C ALA A 188 14.78 24.34 -15.58
N HIS A 189 14.23 23.36 -14.87
CA HIS A 189 13.00 22.65 -15.28
C HIS A 189 11.74 23.20 -14.64
N LEU A 190 11.82 23.95 -13.53
CA LEU A 190 10.65 24.46 -12.82
C LEU A 190 9.73 25.30 -13.72
N ASN A 191 10.28 26.07 -14.67
CA ASN A 191 9.45 26.85 -15.61
C ASN A 191 8.59 25.95 -16.50
N ASN A 192 9.19 24.94 -17.13
CA ASN A 192 8.46 23.98 -17.95
C ASN A 192 7.51 23.15 -17.08
N PHE A 193 7.96 22.72 -15.89
CA PHE A 193 7.14 21.97 -14.96
C PHE A 193 5.88 22.75 -14.57
N ASN A 194 6.02 24.00 -14.13
CA ASN A 194 4.90 24.89 -13.80
C ASN A 194 3.96 25.12 -15.00
N HIS A 195 4.51 25.27 -16.21
CA HIS A 195 3.69 25.34 -17.42
C HIS A 195 2.85 24.07 -17.62
N ASN A 196 3.44 22.88 -17.43
CA ASN A 196 2.72 21.61 -17.51
C ASN A 196 1.66 21.49 -16.39
N ILE A 197 1.90 22.02 -15.18
CA ILE A 197 0.92 22.05 -14.09
C ILE A 197 -0.28 22.93 -14.45
N GLN A 198 -0.06 24.11 -15.06
CA GLN A 198 -1.15 24.98 -15.53
C GLN A 198 -1.96 24.32 -16.66
N GLN A 199 -1.29 23.61 -17.58
CA GLN A 199 -1.97 22.82 -18.60
C GLN A 199 -2.80 21.69 -17.97
N ALA A 200 -2.28 21.02 -16.94
CA ALA A 200 -3.03 20.00 -16.21
C ALA A 200 -4.25 20.59 -15.49
N ALA A 201 -4.15 21.79 -14.90
CA ALA A 201 -5.29 22.48 -14.29
C ALA A 201 -6.40 22.75 -15.32
N THR A 202 -6.02 23.26 -16.49
CA THR A 202 -6.94 23.51 -17.62
C THR A 202 -7.57 22.22 -18.12
N TYR A 203 -6.78 21.16 -18.24
CA TYR A 203 -7.27 19.84 -18.63
C TYR A 203 -8.25 19.26 -17.61
N LEU A 204 -7.95 19.36 -16.31
CA LEU A 204 -8.88 18.94 -15.25
C LEU A 204 -10.19 19.74 -15.31
N CYS A 205 -10.11 21.05 -15.53
CA CYS A 205 -11.28 21.88 -15.73
C CYS A 205 -12.13 21.36 -16.89
N SER A 206 -11.50 21.04 -18.03
CA SER A 206 -12.22 20.49 -19.19
C SER A 206 -12.90 19.15 -18.88
N LEU A 207 -12.23 18.24 -18.16
CA LEU A 207 -12.82 16.96 -17.74
C LEU A 207 -14.03 17.15 -16.84
N ILE A 208 -13.96 18.09 -15.90
CA ILE A 208 -15.08 18.41 -15.02
C ILE A 208 -16.20 19.03 -15.84
N THR A 209 -15.95 20.08 -16.63
CA THR A 209 -16.99 20.79 -17.41
C THR A 209 -17.71 19.88 -18.41
N LEU A 210 -17.04 18.88 -18.97
CA LEU A 210 -17.64 17.92 -19.90
C LEU A 210 -18.46 16.81 -19.23
N SER A 211 -18.43 16.68 -17.90
CA SER A 211 -19.18 15.63 -17.19
C SER A 211 -20.68 15.91 -17.16
N HIS A 212 -21.46 14.83 -17.25
CA HIS A 212 -22.93 14.89 -17.16
C HIS A 212 -23.43 15.13 -15.73
N SER A 213 -22.59 14.86 -14.72
CA SER A 213 -22.91 15.00 -13.31
C SER A 213 -22.40 16.31 -12.67
N VAL A 214 -22.04 17.31 -13.48
CA VAL A 214 -21.60 18.62 -12.99
C VAL A 214 -22.71 19.32 -12.21
N LEU A 215 -22.35 19.90 -11.08
CA LEU A 215 -23.28 20.68 -10.26
C LEU A 215 -23.61 22.03 -10.93
N PRO A 216 -24.89 22.42 -11.06
CA PRO A 216 -25.31 23.63 -11.80
C PRO A 216 -24.90 24.96 -11.14
N VAL A 217 -24.31 24.94 -9.94
CA VAL A 217 -23.92 26.13 -9.16
C VAL A 217 -22.45 26.52 -9.37
N THR A 218 -21.69 25.82 -10.22
CA THR A 218 -20.26 26.04 -10.37
C THR A 218 -19.92 27.27 -11.24
N SER A 219 -20.23 28.48 -10.76
CA SER A 219 -19.58 29.68 -11.28
C SER A 219 -18.11 29.68 -10.83
N GLY A 220 -17.22 29.29 -11.74
CA GLY A 220 -15.77 29.33 -11.54
C GLY A 220 -15.10 27.99 -11.18
N ILE A 221 -15.32 26.92 -11.97
CA ILE A 221 -14.57 25.65 -11.84
C ILE A 221 -13.05 25.91 -11.94
N LEU A 222 -12.60 26.64 -12.97
CA LEU A 222 -11.19 26.95 -13.16
C LEU A 222 -10.61 27.78 -11.99
N PRO A 223 -11.24 28.89 -11.54
CA PRO A 223 -10.84 29.57 -10.31
C PRO A 223 -10.77 28.67 -9.06
N SER A 224 -11.66 27.68 -8.93
CA SER A 224 -11.59 26.71 -7.83
C SER A 224 -10.39 25.78 -7.93
N ILE A 225 -10.02 25.37 -9.15
CA ILE A 225 -8.84 24.54 -9.40
C ILE A 225 -7.57 25.36 -9.16
N ASP A 226 -7.51 26.60 -9.66
CA ASP A 226 -6.36 27.50 -9.50
C ASP A 226 -6.10 27.87 -8.03
N ARG A 227 -7.15 27.90 -7.20
CA ARG A 227 -7.03 28.10 -5.74
C ARG A 227 -6.53 26.86 -5.00
N SER A 228 -6.58 25.67 -5.61
CA SER A 228 -6.08 24.46 -4.95
C SER A 228 -4.56 24.52 -4.85
N PRO A 229 -3.98 24.20 -3.69
CA PRO A 229 -2.53 24.16 -3.53
C PRO A 229 -1.87 23.12 -4.45
N LEU A 230 -2.63 22.18 -5.04
CA LEU A 230 -2.11 21.22 -6.01
C LEU A 230 -1.60 21.88 -7.29
N PHE A 231 -2.22 22.99 -7.69
CA PHE A 231 -1.91 23.72 -8.93
C PHE A 231 -1.22 25.06 -8.68
N ALA A 232 -0.81 25.31 -7.42
CA ALA A 232 0.00 26.47 -7.07
C ALA A 232 1.38 26.41 -7.74
N LEU A 233 2.06 27.55 -7.75
CA LEU A 233 3.42 27.66 -8.29
C LEU A 233 4.36 26.74 -7.51
N VAL A 234 4.99 25.83 -8.24
CA VAL A 234 5.99 24.90 -7.73
C VAL A 234 7.34 25.58 -7.65
N ILE A 235 7.88 25.67 -6.44
CA ILE A 235 9.18 26.31 -6.16
C ILE A 235 10.24 25.31 -5.71
N ASP A 236 9.84 24.19 -5.11
CA ASP A 236 10.74 23.19 -4.55
C ASP A 236 10.08 21.81 -4.43
N ILE A 237 10.86 20.85 -3.93
CA ILE A 237 10.44 19.46 -3.69
C ILE A 237 9.42 19.32 -2.55
N ASN A 238 9.16 20.37 -1.76
CA ASN A 238 8.18 20.32 -0.66
C ASN A 238 6.75 20.52 -1.16
N HIS A 239 6.58 20.93 -2.41
CA HIS A 239 5.27 21.11 -3.02
C HIS A 239 4.50 19.78 -3.09
N LEU A 240 3.20 19.80 -2.79
CA LEU A 240 2.39 18.58 -2.68
C LEU A 240 2.30 17.77 -3.99
N VAL A 241 2.46 18.43 -5.14
CA VAL A 241 2.53 17.77 -6.46
C VAL A 241 3.68 16.75 -6.55
N TYR A 242 4.71 16.88 -5.70
CA TYR A 242 5.78 15.91 -5.55
C TYR A 242 5.24 14.51 -5.28
N LEU A 243 4.21 14.40 -4.42
CA LEU A 243 3.56 13.13 -4.12
C LEU A 243 2.88 12.54 -5.35
N LEU A 244 2.22 13.37 -6.17
CA LEU A 244 1.57 12.92 -7.40
C LEU A 244 2.59 12.45 -8.46
N LEU A 245 3.74 13.14 -8.57
CA LEU A 245 4.87 12.67 -9.39
C LEU A 245 5.38 11.29 -8.94
N HIS A 246 5.37 11.05 -7.63
CA HIS A 246 5.75 9.76 -7.04
C HIS A 246 4.58 8.77 -6.92
N GLN A 247 3.58 8.92 -7.79
CA GLN A 247 2.46 7.99 -7.96
C GLN A 247 1.51 7.88 -6.77
N LEU A 248 1.56 8.84 -5.83
CA LEU A 248 0.67 8.93 -4.68
C LEU A 248 -0.52 9.82 -5.01
N VAL A 249 -1.73 9.28 -4.88
CA VAL A 249 -2.95 10.02 -5.16
C VAL A 249 -3.38 10.78 -3.90
N LEU A 250 -3.40 12.10 -4.00
CA LEU A 250 -3.72 13.00 -2.89
C LEU A 250 -5.23 13.06 -2.64
N LYS A 251 -5.66 13.12 -1.37
CA LYS A 251 -7.06 13.39 -1.03
C LYS A 251 -7.51 14.78 -1.47
N GLU A 252 -6.60 15.74 -1.53
CA GLU A 252 -6.86 17.10 -2.04
C GLU A 252 -7.45 17.06 -3.46
N LEU A 253 -6.86 16.25 -4.35
CA LEU A 253 -7.37 16.06 -5.72
C LEU A 253 -8.78 15.44 -5.71
N VAL A 254 -9.01 14.45 -4.84
CA VAL A 254 -10.31 13.77 -4.71
C VAL A 254 -11.38 14.75 -4.24
N SER A 255 -11.08 15.53 -3.20
CA SER A 255 -11.96 16.56 -2.65
C SER A 255 -12.27 17.63 -3.68
N LEU A 256 -11.25 18.13 -4.38
CA LEU A 256 -11.40 19.16 -5.43
C LEU A 256 -12.40 18.73 -6.50
N ILE A 257 -12.28 17.49 -7.00
CA ILE A 257 -13.18 16.96 -8.03
C ILE A 257 -14.58 16.69 -7.45
N SER A 258 -14.66 16.15 -6.23
CA SER A 258 -15.94 15.78 -5.60
C SER A 258 -16.82 16.99 -5.27
N ILE A 259 -16.25 18.19 -5.13
CA ILE A 259 -17.02 19.43 -4.93
C ILE A 259 -17.82 19.80 -6.20
N HIS A 260 -17.32 19.46 -7.38
CA HIS A 260 -17.93 19.86 -8.67
C HIS A 260 -18.79 18.75 -9.30
N ILE A 261 -18.64 17.50 -8.86
CA ILE A 261 -19.27 16.32 -9.47
C ILE A 261 -20.20 15.62 -8.47
N ARG A 262 -21.49 15.53 -8.81
CA ARG A 262 -22.51 14.87 -7.98
C ARG A 262 -22.32 13.35 -7.91
N SER A 263 -21.94 12.73 -9.04
CA SER A 263 -21.81 11.27 -9.14
C SER A 263 -20.44 10.81 -8.66
N LYS A 264 -20.41 10.05 -7.56
CA LYS A 264 -19.17 9.45 -7.05
C LYS A 264 -18.50 8.55 -8.10
N LYS A 265 -19.27 7.87 -8.96
CA LYS A 265 -18.72 7.03 -10.02
C LYS A 265 -17.97 7.87 -11.05
N GLU A 266 -18.60 8.92 -11.57
CA GLU A 266 -17.98 9.81 -12.56
C GLU A 266 -16.77 10.55 -11.99
N ALA A 267 -16.84 11.01 -10.73
CA ALA A 267 -15.70 11.64 -10.07
C ALA A 267 -14.47 10.70 -10.07
N MET A 268 -14.67 9.41 -9.83
CA MET A 268 -13.59 8.42 -9.84
C MET A 268 -13.06 8.14 -11.25
N GLU A 269 -13.90 8.21 -12.28
CA GLU A 269 -13.49 8.12 -13.69
C GLU A 269 -12.66 9.35 -14.11
N ILE A 270 -13.08 10.55 -13.70
CA ILE A 270 -12.33 11.80 -13.92
C ILE A 270 -10.97 11.72 -13.22
N ILE A 271 -10.92 11.31 -11.94
CA ILE A 271 -9.67 11.13 -11.18
C ILE A 271 -8.73 10.17 -11.92
N SER A 272 -9.25 9.01 -12.32
CA SER A 272 -8.48 7.97 -13.04
C SER A 272 -7.94 8.46 -14.38
N THR A 273 -8.71 9.29 -15.09
CA THR A 273 -8.34 9.88 -16.38
C THR A 273 -7.29 10.98 -16.20
N PHE A 274 -7.48 11.85 -15.21
CA PHE A 274 -6.55 12.91 -14.87
C PHE A 274 -5.19 12.35 -14.42
N ILE A 275 -5.16 11.34 -13.54
CA ILE A 275 -3.89 10.73 -13.10
C ILE A 275 -3.17 10.07 -14.29
N GLN A 276 -3.90 9.43 -15.20
CA GLN A 276 -3.32 8.88 -16.42
C GLN A 276 -2.69 9.97 -17.30
N TYR A 277 -3.41 11.07 -17.50
CA TYR A 277 -2.88 12.24 -18.21
C TYR A 277 -1.63 12.79 -17.53
N PHE A 278 -1.68 13.02 -16.22
CA PHE A 278 -0.56 13.54 -15.43
C PHE A 278 0.68 12.64 -15.57
N TYR A 279 0.51 11.33 -15.43
CA TYR A 279 1.59 10.37 -15.60
C TYR A 279 2.19 10.42 -17.02
N THR A 280 1.33 10.38 -18.04
CA THR A 280 1.77 10.28 -19.44
C THR A 280 2.38 11.57 -19.98
N GLN A 281 1.82 12.72 -19.62
CA GLN A 281 2.20 14.02 -20.17
C GLN A 281 3.19 14.78 -19.31
N ILE A 282 3.30 14.45 -18.02
CA ILE A 282 4.14 15.19 -17.08
C ILE A 282 5.18 14.26 -16.48
N THR A 283 4.76 13.22 -15.74
CA THR A 283 5.71 12.39 -15.00
C THR A 283 6.72 11.71 -15.91
N ARG A 284 6.30 11.15 -17.06
CA ARG A 284 7.22 10.45 -17.98
C ARG A 284 8.27 11.33 -18.67
N LYS A 285 8.18 12.65 -18.54
CA LYS A 285 9.21 13.57 -19.07
C LYS A 285 10.47 13.59 -18.19
N TYR A 286 10.38 13.07 -16.97
CA TYR A 286 11.42 13.06 -15.95
C TYR A 286 11.69 11.64 -15.48
#